data_AF-A0A925K8Q8-F1
#
_entry.id   AF-A0A925K8Q8-F1
#
_cell.length_a   1.000
_cell.length_b   1.000
_cell.length_c   1.000
_cell.angle_alpha   90.00
_cell.angle_beta   90.00
_cell.angle_gamma   90.00
#
_symmetry.space_group_name_H-M   'P 1'
#
loop_
_entity.id
_entity.type
_entity.pdbx_description
1 polymer ?
#
loop_
_entity_poly.entity_id
_entity_poly.type
_entity_poly.pdbx_seq_one_letter_code
_entity_poly.pdbx_strand_id
1 'polypeptide(L)'
;MNTFLKISFRHLWQSRLYSTINIVGLATGITCMLLAVLYWKYERSFDSFHKNNPNLYRITTTLIENKGANVETIGGTGQVQGPAFKAGVPEVNSYVRIFGGDYNVNVSAGNKTLNLFSLFVDENFFDVFTFRLLRGNPKTALSDIRSVVITESTAKKFFNSIDVVGKLLQMDGVPSFETLGKPLIISGVVEDPPKNSSLQFDVLFTFKFMELSMKDTNWLNAYLGTFVVLHPDADIHLVEQKFNKVFAFHAKEQLAENFKNYGYDPRMNYGIQPMTDIHFNPLMRTTGNAEAGIINGSSPVYSYMFMGIALFILLMAA
;
A
#
# COMPACT_ATOMS: atom_id res chain seq x y z
N MET A 1 -35.13 2.06 45.92
CA MET A 1 -34.73 2.09 44.50
C MET A 1 -35.92 2.28 43.55
N ASN A 2 -36.95 1.42 43.61
CA ASN A 2 -38.10 1.49 42.70
C ASN A 2 -38.89 2.80 42.74
N THR A 3 -39.00 3.47 43.89
CA THR A 3 -39.76 4.72 44.03
C THR A 3 -39.10 5.90 43.31
N PHE A 4 -37.77 6.03 43.39
CA PHE A 4 -37.02 7.11 42.73
C PHE A 4 -37.06 6.97 41.20
N LEU A 5 -36.87 5.76 40.67
CA LEU A 5 -37.01 5.48 39.23
C LEU A 5 -38.43 5.80 38.72
N LYS A 6 -39.47 5.45 39.48
CA LYS A 6 -40.87 5.70 39.12
C LYS A 6 -41.21 7.21 39.11
N ILE A 7 -40.65 7.97 40.07
CA ILE A 7 -40.84 9.42 40.16
C ILE A 7 -40.11 10.13 39.01
N SER A 8 -38.87 9.77 38.72
CA SER A 8 -38.10 10.32 37.59
C SER A 8 -38.77 10.03 36.23
N PHE A 9 -39.30 8.83 36.04
CA PHE A 9 -40.02 8.48 34.80
C PHE A 9 -41.31 9.28 34.65
N ARG A 10 -42.03 9.55 35.75
CA ARG A 10 -43.23 10.40 35.73
C ARG A 10 -42.88 11.85 35.39
N HIS A 11 -41.78 12.38 35.91
CA HIS A 11 -41.28 13.72 35.55
C HIS A 11 -40.87 13.82 34.07
N LEU A 12 -40.17 12.83 33.53
CA LEU A 12 -39.84 12.77 32.10
C LEU A 12 -41.10 12.74 31.21
N TRP A 13 -42.13 12.02 31.66
CA TRP A 13 -43.41 11.92 30.96
C TRP A 13 -44.30 13.17 31.09
N GLN A 14 -44.05 14.03 32.08
CA GLN A 14 -44.76 15.30 32.28
C GLN A 14 -44.13 16.42 31.43
N SER A 15 -42.83 16.34 31.19
CA SER A 15 -42.03 17.32 30.43
C SER A 15 -41.65 16.81 29.02
N ARG A 16 -42.56 16.10 28.34
CA ARG A 16 -42.21 15.24 27.18
C ARG A 16 -41.41 15.94 26.09
N LEU A 17 -41.74 17.18 25.72
CA LEU A 17 -41.03 17.91 24.67
C LEU A 17 -39.57 18.18 25.06
N TYR A 18 -39.34 18.79 26.23
CA TYR A 18 -37.99 19.09 26.74
C TYR A 18 -37.17 17.81 26.98
N SER A 19 -37.77 16.79 27.59
CA SER A 19 -37.09 15.52 27.80
C SER A 19 -36.75 14.82 26.49
N THR A 20 -37.62 14.89 25.47
CA THR A 20 -37.35 14.30 24.14
C THR A 20 -36.21 15.03 23.43
N ILE A 21 -36.21 16.37 23.43
CA ILE A 21 -35.15 17.17 22.81
C ILE A 21 -33.79 16.86 23.44
N ASN A 22 -33.70 16.84 24.77
CA ASN A 22 -32.43 16.55 25.46
C ASN A 22 -31.96 15.10 25.24
N ILE A 23 -32.87 14.13 25.30
CA ILE A 23 -32.51 12.73 25.06
C ILE A 23 -32.02 12.53 23.62
N VAL A 24 -32.72 13.09 22.63
CA VAL A 24 -32.33 12.98 21.23
C VAL A 24 -31.02 13.73 20.95
N GLY A 25 -30.84 14.92 21.51
CA GLY A 25 -29.60 15.68 21.40
C GLY A 25 -28.42 14.89 21.94
N LEU A 26 -28.51 14.43 23.20
CA LEU A 26 -27.45 13.65 23.84
C LEU A 26 -27.18 12.32 23.11
N ALA A 27 -28.23 11.60 22.70
CA ALA A 27 -28.07 10.37 21.93
C ALA A 27 -27.36 10.62 20.59
N THR A 28 -27.69 11.71 19.91
CA THR A 28 -27.03 12.10 18.66
C THR A 28 -25.56 12.47 18.91
N GLY A 29 -25.27 13.28 19.93
CA GLY A 29 -23.90 13.66 20.29
C GLY A 29 -23.03 12.46 20.66
N ILE A 30 -23.56 11.52 21.46
CA ILE A 30 -22.86 10.28 21.81
C ILE A 30 -22.63 9.42 20.56
N THR A 31 -23.61 9.31 19.67
CA THR A 31 -23.49 8.55 18.42
C THR A 31 -22.40 9.14 17.53
N CYS A 32 -22.37 10.46 17.36
CA CYS A 32 -21.32 11.16 16.61
C CYS A 32 -19.93 10.90 17.21
N MET A 33 -19.80 10.97 18.54
CA MET A 33 -18.53 10.69 19.21
C MET A 33 -18.07 9.24 19.04
N LEU A 34 -19.00 8.27 19.13
CA LEU A 34 -18.70 6.86 18.89
C LEU A 34 -18.23 6.62 17.45
N LEU A 35 -18.90 7.21 16.46
CA LEU A 35 -18.49 7.14 15.06
C LEU A 35 -17.11 7.76 14.84
N ALA A 36 -16.79 8.87 15.51
CA ALA A 36 -15.47 9.50 15.42
C ALA A 36 -14.35 8.61 15.99
N VAL A 37 -14.59 7.97 17.14
CA VAL A 37 -13.63 7.03 17.73
C VAL A 37 -13.44 5.80 16.84
N LEU A 38 -14.53 5.26 16.27
CA LEU A 38 -14.46 4.12 15.35
C LEU A 38 -13.69 4.47 14.08
N TYR A 39 -13.93 5.65 13.51
CA TYR A 39 -13.21 6.14 12.34
C TYR A 39 -11.72 6.32 12.64
N TRP A 40 -11.37 6.97 13.76
CA TRP A 40 -9.97 7.12 14.17
C TRP A 40 -9.27 5.77 14.36
N LYS A 41 -9.95 4.81 14.99
CA LYS A 41 -9.41 3.44 15.17
C LYS A 41 -9.22 2.74 13.82
N TYR A 42 -10.15 2.91 12.88
CA TYR A 42 -10.06 2.36 11.54
C TYR A 42 -8.85 2.94 10.78
N GLU A 43 -8.70 4.26 10.76
CA GLU A 43 -7.56 4.94 10.13
C GLU A 43 -6.22 4.47 10.73
N ARG A 44 -6.16 4.29 12.06
CA ARG A 44 -4.96 3.79 12.76
C ARG A 44 -4.69 2.30 12.58
N SER A 45 -5.68 1.53 12.10
CA SER A 45 -5.50 0.09 11.84
C SER A 45 -4.92 -0.20 10.47
N PHE A 46 -4.64 0.81 9.65
CA PHE A 46 -4.07 0.61 8.32
C PHE A 46 -2.78 -0.20 8.37
N ASP A 47 -2.72 -1.24 7.54
CA ASP A 47 -1.61 -2.19 7.35
C ASP A 47 -1.15 -2.96 8.60
N SER A 48 -1.75 -2.70 9.77
CA SER A 48 -1.40 -3.32 11.06
C SER A 48 -1.45 -4.86 11.10
N PHE A 49 -2.13 -5.49 10.14
CA PHE A 49 -2.31 -6.95 10.06
C PHE A 49 -1.06 -7.70 9.55
N HIS A 50 -0.06 -7.01 8.99
CA HIS A 50 1.17 -7.66 8.55
C HIS A 50 2.06 -8.08 9.73
N LYS A 51 2.45 -9.36 9.74
CA LYS A 51 3.34 -9.94 10.76
C LYS A 51 4.70 -9.24 10.83
N ASN A 52 5.23 -8.79 9.69
CA ASN A 52 6.56 -8.20 9.61
C ASN A 52 6.59 -6.69 9.92
N ASN A 53 5.45 -6.05 10.23
CA ASN A 53 5.35 -4.60 10.44
C ASN A 53 6.43 -3.96 11.32
N PRO A 54 6.85 -4.55 12.46
CA PRO A 54 7.90 -3.95 13.27
C PRO A 54 9.22 -3.69 12.54
N ASN A 55 9.49 -4.45 11.46
CA ASN A 55 10.72 -4.36 10.68
C ASN A 55 10.46 -4.19 9.18
N LEU A 56 9.22 -3.87 8.77
CA LEU A 56 8.82 -3.74 7.38
C LEU A 56 8.80 -2.27 6.99
N TYR A 57 9.61 -1.92 6.00
CA TYR A 57 9.79 -0.55 5.56
C TYR A 57 9.67 -0.44 4.04
N ARG A 58 9.12 0.69 3.57
CA ARG A 58 9.24 1.15 2.18
C ARG A 58 10.54 1.94 2.04
N ILE A 59 11.31 1.69 0.99
CA ILE A 59 12.45 2.52 0.62
C ILE A 59 11.95 3.84 0.03
N THR A 60 12.50 4.94 0.50
CA THR A 60 12.19 6.28 0.01
C THR A 60 13.37 6.85 -0.77
N THR A 61 13.08 7.73 -1.72
CA THR A 61 14.08 8.47 -2.49
C THR A 61 13.83 9.96 -2.29
N THR A 62 14.81 10.67 -1.76
CA THR A 62 14.83 12.13 -1.70
C THR A 62 15.61 12.68 -2.89
N LEU A 63 14.92 13.40 -3.75
CA LEU A 63 15.47 14.13 -4.87
C LEU A 63 15.72 15.58 -4.45
N ILE A 64 16.96 16.05 -4.60
CA ILE A 64 17.35 17.42 -4.33
C ILE A 64 17.72 18.07 -5.65
N GLU A 65 16.83 18.92 -6.17
CA GLU A 65 17.06 19.68 -7.39
C GLU A 65 18.01 20.88 -7.15
N ASN A 66 18.49 21.45 -8.27
CA ASN A 66 19.44 22.56 -8.36
C ASN A 66 19.47 23.52 -7.15
N LYS A 67 20.67 23.68 -6.56
CA LYS A 67 20.96 24.59 -5.44
C LYS A 67 20.10 24.38 -4.18
N GLY A 68 19.40 23.25 -4.05
CA GLY A 68 18.55 22.93 -2.90
C GLY A 68 17.21 23.65 -2.89
N ALA A 69 16.80 24.22 -4.04
CA ALA A 69 15.55 24.98 -4.14
C ALA A 69 14.30 24.08 -3.98
N ASN A 70 14.37 22.84 -4.48
CA ASN A 70 13.31 21.85 -4.32
C ASN A 70 13.90 20.56 -3.73
N VAL A 71 13.33 20.11 -2.60
CA VAL A 71 13.59 18.82 -1.99
C VAL A 71 12.28 18.05 -2.00
N GLU A 72 12.20 16.98 -2.77
CA GLU A 72 11.03 16.11 -2.83
C GLU A 72 11.43 14.72 -2.33
N THR A 73 10.67 14.16 -1.39
CA THR A 73 10.86 12.77 -0.95
C THR A 73 9.68 11.94 -1.41
N ILE A 74 9.96 10.86 -2.14
CA ILE A 74 8.97 10.00 -2.77
C ILE A 74 9.15 8.56 -2.29
N GLY A 75 8.03 7.84 -2.17
CA GLY A 75 8.01 6.41 -1.85
C GLY A 75 8.29 5.55 -3.07
N GLY A 76 9.47 5.70 -3.68
CA GLY A 76 9.77 5.10 -4.98
C GLY A 76 11.25 4.78 -5.18
N THR A 77 11.52 3.75 -5.99
CA THR A 77 12.84 3.27 -6.42
C THR A 77 12.78 2.73 -7.85
N GLY A 78 13.91 2.40 -8.47
CA GLY A 78 13.97 1.69 -9.75
C GLY A 78 14.10 0.17 -9.57
N GLN A 79 14.25 -0.56 -10.68
CA GLN A 79 14.32 -2.02 -10.68
C GLN A 79 15.57 -2.59 -9.98
N VAL A 80 16.68 -1.84 -10.00
CA VAL A 80 18.00 -2.31 -9.55
C VAL A 80 18.25 -2.09 -8.06
N GLN A 81 17.55 -1.14 -7.44
CA GLN A 81 17.77 -0.71 -6.07
C GLN A 81 17.49 -1.85 -5.08
N GLY A 82 16.32 -2.49 -5.16
CA GLY A 82 15.95 -3.62 -4.29
C GLY A 82 17.01 -4.73 -4.23
N PRO A 83 17.39 -5.37 -5.35
CA PRO A 83 18.40 -6.42 -5.35
C PRO A 83 19.79 -5.92 -4.92
N ALA A 84 20.20 -4.73 -5.34
CA ALA A 84 21.51 -4.19 -4.98
C ALA A 84 21.61 -3.85 -3.49
N PHE A 85 20.55 -3.28 -2.90
CA PHE A 85 20.49 -2.98 -1.47
C PHE A 85 20.46 -4.25 -0.63
N LYS A 86 19.71 -5.27 -1.03
CA LYS A 86 19.76 -6.59 -0.37
C LYS A 86 21.15 -7.21 -0.42
N ALA A 87 21.89 -7.06 -1.52
CA ALA A 87 23.24 -7.60 -1.65
C ALA A 87 24.29 -6.78 -0.88
N GLY A 88 24.15 -5.45 -0.84
CA GLY A 88 25.14 -4.53 -0.24
C GLY A 88 24.90 -4.17 1.22
N VAL A 89 23.72 -4.49 1.78
CA VAL A 89 23.33 -4.14 3.15
C VAL A 89 22.88 -5.38 3.91
N PRO A 90 23.76 -5.98 4.74
CA PRO A 90 23.47 -7.22 5.47
C PRO A 90 22.24 -7.16 6.39
N GLU A 91 21.88 -5.97 6.87
CA GLU A 91 20.70 -5.74 7.71
C GLU A 91 19.37 -5.96 6.98
N VAL A 92 19.35 -5.95 5.64
CA VAL A 92 18.15 -6.27 4.86
C VAL A 92 17.99 -7.78 4.83
N ASN A 93 16.95 -8.30 5.48
CA ASN A 93 16.64 -9.74 5.47
C ASN A 93 15.98 -10.17 4.15
N SER A 94 15.00 -9.41 3.67
CA SER A 94 14.31 -9.67 2.40
C SER A 94 13.84 -8.37 1.76
N TYR A 95 13.59 -8.38 0.46
CA TYR A 95 12.95 -7.27 -0.24
C TYR A 95 11.85 -7.76 -1.17
N VAL A 96 10.90 -6.89 -1.50
CA VAL A 96 9.88 -7.08 -2.53
C VAL A 96 9.73 -5.78 -3.29
N ARG A 97 9.83 -5.84 -4.62
CA ARG A 97 9.45 -4.75 -5.52
C ARG A 97 8.00 -4.90 -5.93
N ILE A 98 7.31 -3.77 -6.02
CA ILE A 98 5.93 -3.65 -6.46
C ILE A 98 5.87 -2.58 -7.56
N PHE A 99 5.28 -2.97 -8.69
CA PHE A 99 4.86 -2.05 -9.76
C PHE A 99 3.34 -2.10 -9.90
N GLY A 100 2.68 -0.96 -10.00
CA GLY A 100 1.22 -0.84 -10.05
C GLY A 100 0.72 0.20 -9.06
N GLY A 101 -0.53 0.08 -8.60
CA GLY A 101 -1.14 1.03 -7.64
C GLY A 101 -2.10 2.02 -8.29
N ASP A 102 -1.98 2.25 -9.60
CA ASP A 102 -2.89 3.10 -10.37
C ASP A 102 -3.21 2.49 -11.75
N TYR A 103 -2.80 1.24 -11.96
CA TYR A 103 -2.82 0.59 -13.24
C TYR A 103 -3.79 -0.59 -13.27
N ASN A 104 -4.83 -0.45 -14.09
CA ASN A 104 -5.76 -1.53 -14.38
C ASN A 104 -5.37 -2.24 -15.68
N VAL A 105 -5.54 -3.56 -15.68
CA VAL A 105 -5.34 -4.40 -16.86
C VAL A 105 -6.63 -5.10 -17.24
N ASN A 106 -6.85 -5.29 -18.54
CA ASN A 106 -7.90 -6.17 -18.99
C ASN A 106 -7.39 -7.60 -18.94
N VAL A 107 -8.11 -8.44 -18.20
CA VAL A 107 -7.82 -9.86 -18.07
C VAL A 107 -9.04 -10.65 -18.51
N SER A 108 -8.81 -11.67 -19.32
CA SER A 108 -9.83 -12.48 -19.96
C SER A 108 -9.74 -13.93 -19.50
N ALA A 109 -10.89 -14.54 -19.26
CA ALA A 109 -11.06 -15.98 -19.03
C ALA A 109 -12.12 -16.50 -20.01
N GLY A 110 -11.69 -17.07 -21.15
CA GLY A 110 -12.59 -17.39 -22.25
C GLY A 110 -13.23 -16.12 -22.83
N ASN A 111 -14.56 -16.07 -22.84
CA ASN A 111 -15.33 -14.94 -23.40
C ASN A 111 -15.60 -13.80 -22.41
N LYS A 112 -15.09 -13.90 -21.18
CA LYS A 112 -15.32 -12.90 -20.13
C LYS A 112 -14.05 -12.11 -19.87
N THR A 113 -14.14 -10.80 -20.04
CA THR A 113 -13.05 -9.85 -19.76
C THR A 113 -13.44 -8.95 -18.59
N LEU A 114 -12.50 -8.76 -17.66
CA LEU A 114 -12.63 -7.83 -16.54
C LEU A 114 -11.46 -6.86 -16.57
N ASN A 115 -11.74 -5.59 -16.25
CA ASN A 115 -10.72 -4.60 -15.96
C ASN A 115 -10.38 -4.72 -14.47
N LEU A 116 -9.16 -5.16 -14.17
CA LEU A 116 -8.72 -5.55 -12.84
C LEU A 116 -7.60 -4.64 -12.35
N PHE A 117 -7.65 -4.29 -11.07
CA PHE A 117 -6.56 -3.58 -10.42
C PHE A 117 -5.38 -4.52 -10.20
N SER A 118 -4.21 -4.14 -10.73
CA SER A 118 -3.07 -5.06 -10.81
C SER A 118 -1.82 -4.57 -10.13
N LEU A 119 -1.11 -5.52 -9.53
CA LEU A 119 0.26 -5.34 -9.08
C LEU A 119 1.18 -6.39 -9.72
N PHE A 120 2.39 -5.98 -10.07
CA PHE A 120 3.48 -6.87 -10.40
C PHE A 120 4.44 -6.92 -9.22
N VAL A 121 4.67 -8.12 -8.69
CA VAL A 121 5.35 -8.31 -7.41
C VAL A 121 6.42 -9.40 -7.48
N ASP A 122 7.47 -9.26 -6.68
CA ASP A 122 8.50 -10.31 -6.56
C ASP A 122 7.92 -11.61 -5.96
N GLU A 123 8.58 -12.74 -6.22
CA GLU A 123 8.08 -14.09 -5.91
C GLU A 123 7.85 -14.35 -4.40
N ASN A 124 8.59 -13.65 -3.55
CA ASN A 124 8.52 -13.71 -2.09
C ASN A 124 7.51 -12.72 -1.48
N PHE A 125 6.57 -12.19 -2.28
CA PHE A 125 5.53 -11.26 -1.82
C PHE A 125 4.81 -11.73 -0.54
N PHE A 126 4.40 -13.01 -0.49
CA PHE A 126 3.67 -13.56 0.66
C PHE A 126 4.55 -13.88 1.89
N ASP A 127 5.88 -13.87 1.73
CA ASP A 127 6.79 -13.98 2.88
C ASP A 127 6.96 -12.61 3.57
N VAL A 128 6.89 -11.52 2.79
CA VAL A 128 7.01 -10.14 3.26
C VAL A 128 5.66 -9.60 3.76
N PHE A 129 4.59 -9.80 3.00
CA PHE A 129 3.24 -9.33 3.32
C PHE A 129 2.31 -10.47 3.74
N THR A 130 1.55 -10.26 4.81
CA THR A 130 0.68 -11.28 5.41
C THR A 130 -0.71 -11.30 4.76
N PHE A 131 -0.77 -11.59 3.46
CA PHE A 131 -2.03 -11.89 2.77
C PHE A 131 -2.29 -13.39 2.75
N ARG A 132 -3.51 -13.81 3.11
CA ARG A 132 -3.85 -15.22 3.29
C ARG A 132 -4.29 -15.86 1.98
N LEU A 133 -3.56 -16.88 1.52
CA LEU A 133 -4.01 -17.72 0.40
C LEU A 133 -5.13 -18.66 0.84
N LEU A 134 -6.22 -18.67 0.08
CA LEU A 134 -7.32 -19.63 0.15
C LEU A 134 -7.03 -20.91 -0.65
N ARG A 135 -6.24 -20.78 -1.74
CA ARG A 135 -5.77 -21.89 -2.60
C ARG A 135 -4.36 -21.60 -3.09
N GLY A 136 -3.60 -22.66 -3.38
CA GLY A 136 -2.20 -22.59 -3.78
C GLY A 136 -1.24 -22.63 -2.60
N ASN A 137 0.06 -22.52 -2.87
CA ASN A 137 1.11 -22.51 -1.85
C ASN A 137 1.82 -21.14 -1.87
N PRO A 138 1.84 -20.39 -0.75
CA PRO A 138 2.43 -19.05 -0.71
C PRO A 138 3.89 -19.00 -1.19
N LYS A 139 4.67 -20.07 -0.98
CA LYS A 139 6.09 -20.13 -1.36
C LYS A 139 6.33 -20.34 -2.86
N THR A 140 5.34 -20.86 -3.58
CA THR A 140 5.47 -21.22 -5.01
C THR A 140 4.41 -20.56 -5.87
N ALA A 141 3.47 -19.81 -5.29
CA ALA A 141 2.38 -19.18 -6.02
C ALA A 141 2.89 -18.16 -7.04
N LEU A 142 4.03 -17.50 -6.80
CA LEU A 142 4.56 -16.47 -7.70
C LEU A 142 5.95 -16.82 -8.26
N SER A 143 6.35 -18.10 -8.24
CA SER A 143 7.69 -18.52 -8.67
C SER A 143 7.84 -18.72 -10.18
N ASP A 144 6.79 -19.15 -10.88
CA ASP A 144 6.81 -19.26 -12.35
C ASP A 144 6.45 -17.91 -12.99
N ILE A 145 7.13 -17.55 -14.07
CA ILE A 145 6.93 -16.26 -14.75
C ILE A 145 5.50 -16.05 -15.26
N ARG A 146 4.77 -17.13 -15.57
CA ARG A 146 3.36 -17.09 -16.01
C ARG A 146 2.37 -17.32 -14.87
N SER A 147 2.84 -17.50 -13.64
CA SER A 147 1.96 -17.60 -12.48
C SER A 147 1.20 -16.30 -12.27
N VAL A 148 -0.07 -16.44 -11.90
CA VAL A 148 -0.92 -15.34 -11.49
C VAL A 148 -1.71 -15.75 -10.24
N VAL A 149 -1.79 -14.83 -9.27
CA VAL A 149 -2.65 -14.99 -8.10
C VAL A 149 -3.79 -14.00 -8.21
N ILE A 150 -5.03 -14.46 -8.01
CA ILE A 150 -6.21 -13.61 -8.06
C ILE A 150 -6.92 -13.59 -6.71
N THR A 151 -7.64 -12.51 -6.42
CA THR A 151 -8.46 -12.44 -5.21
C THR A 151 -9.67 -13.37 -5.27
N GLU A 152 -10.24 -13.70 -4.10
CA GLU A 152 -11.45 -14.49 -3.96
C GLU A 152 -12.60 -13.91 -4.81
N SER A 153 -12.81 -12.60 -4.71
CA SER A 153 -13.83 -11.90 -5.49
C SER A 153 -13.59 -12.02 -7.00
N THR A 154 -12.33 -11.92 -7.44
CA THR A 154 -11.97 -12.06 -8.87
C THR A 154 -12.19 -13.49 -9.37
N ALA A 155 -11.81 -14.50 -8.58
CA ALA A 155 -12.06 -15.90 -8.92
C ALA A 155 -13.56 -16.20 -9.09
N LYS A 156 -14.39 -15.70 -8.17
CA LYS A 156 -15.86 -15.81 -8.26
C LYS A 156 -16.41 -15.06 -9.47
N LYS A 157 -15.92 -13.85 -9.77
CA LYS A 157 -16.36 -13.10 -10.95
C LYS A 157 -16.07 -13.87 -12.24
N PHE A 158 -14.90 -14.47 -12.43
CA PHE A 158 -14.61 -15.22 -13.66
C PHE A 158 -15.26 -16.60 -13.73
N PHE A 159 -15.21 -17.37 -12.64
CA PHE A 159 -15.48 -18.81 -12.67
C PHE A 159 -16.61 -19.26 -11.74
N ASN A 160 -17.25 -18.35 -10.99
CA ASN A 160 -18.23 -18.65 -9.94
C ASN A 160 -17.71 -19.66 -8.89
N SER A 161 -16.38 -19.74 -8.71
CA SER A 161 -15.71 -20.69 -7.82
C SER A 161 -14.33 -20.17 -7.43
N ILE A 162 -13.83 -20.63 -6.28
CA ILE A 162 -12.44 -20.41 -5.83
C ILE A 162 -11.51 -21.58 -6.19
N ASP A 163 -12.06 -22.73 -6.61
CA ASP A 163 -11.29 -23.90 -7.05
C ASP A 163 -10.88 -23.74 -8.52
N VAL A 164 -9.97 -22.78 -8.75
CA VAL A 164 -9.60 -22.31 -10.09
C VAL A 164 -8.09 -22.40 -10.38
N VAL A 165 -7.31 -22.92 -9.43
CA VAL A 165 -5.87 -23.17 -9.63
C VAL A 165 -5.67 -24.11 -10.82
N GLY A 166 -4.72 -23.79 -11.69
CA GLY A 166 -4.43 -24.47 -12.94
C GLY A 166 -5.24 -23.96 -14.15
N LYS A 167 -6.27 -23.13 -13.94
CA LYS A 167 -6.99 -22.50 -15.06
C LYS A 167 -6.18 -21.37 -15.68
N LEU A 168 -6.49 -21.07 -16.94
CA LEU A 168 -5.80 -20.04 -17.71
C LEU A 168 -6.51 -18.69 -17.61
N LEU A 169 -5.71 -17.63 -17.57
CA LEU A 169 -6.11 -16.26 -17.82
C LEU A 169 -5.29 -15.72 -18.99
N GLN A 170 -5.83 -14.71 -19.67
CA GLN A 170 -5.11 -13.98 -20.70
C GLN A 170 -5.12 -12.51 -20.33
N MET A 171 -3.94 -11.91 -20.22
CA MET A 171 -3.83 -10.46 -20.09
C MET A 171 -3.85 -9.87 -21.50
N ASP A 172 -4.71 -8.89 -21.74
CA ASP A 172 -4.71 -8.18 -23.02
C ASP A 172 -3.39 -7.43 -23.19
N GLY A 173 -2.87 -7.41 -24.43
CA GLY A 173 -1.64 -6.68 -24.74
C GLY A 173 -1.79 -5.20 -24.41
N VAL A 174 -0.91 -4.69 -23.56
CA VAL A 174 -0.81 -3.26 -23.28
C VAL A 174 0.13 -2.65 -24.34
N PRO A 175 -0.18 -1.49 -24.95
CA PRO A 175 0.69 -0.86 -25.94
C PRO A 175 2.14 -0.66 -25.46
N SER A 176 2.34 -0.44 -24.15
CA SER A 176 3.66 -0.28 -23.52
C SER A 176 4.36 -1.60 -23.16
N PHE A 177 3.68 -2.74 -23.31
CA PHE A 177 4.19 -4.05 -22.91
C PHE A 177 3.82 -5.13 -23.94
N GLU A 178 4.45 -5.06 -25.11
CA GLU A 178 4.17 -5.90 -26.29
C GLU A 178 4.23 -7.43 -26.04
N THR A 179 4.86 -7.88 -24.95
CA THR A 179 5.08 -9.31 -24.65
C THR A 179 4.10 -9.91 -23.63
N LEU A 180 3.17 -9.12 -23.05
CA LEU A 180 2.29 -9.58 -21.96
C LEU A 180 1.06 -10.38 -22.42
N GLY A 181 0.83 -10.56 -23.72
CA GLY A 181 -0.32 -11.32 -24.27
C GLY A 181 -0.27 -12.84 -24.10
N LYS A 182 0.61 -13.37 -23.23
CA LYS A 182 0.80 -14.82 -23.04
C LYS A 182 -0.26 -15.39 -22.10
N PRO A 183 -0.64 -16.67 -22.24
CA PRO A 183 -1.51 -17.33 -21.29
C PRO A 183 -0.81 -17.41 -19.93
N LEU A 184 -1.53 -16.94 -18.90
CA LEU A 184 -1.14 -16.98 -17.50
C LEU A 184 -1.88 -18.13 -16.81
N ILE A 185 -1.24 -18.75 -15.83
CA ILE A 185 -1.79 -19.89 -15.10
C ILE A 185 -2.10 -19.45 -13.68
N ILE A 186 -3.37 -19.60 -13.27
CA ILE A 186 -3.76 -19.31 -11.88
C ILE A 186 -3.04 -20.31 -10.97
N SER A 187 -2.15 -19.79 -10.13
CA SER A 187 -1.33 -20.57 -9.21
C SER A 187 -1.81 -20.48 -7.76
N GLY A 188 -2.66 -19.50 -7.47
CA GLY A 188 -3.25 -19.30 -6.16
C GLY A 188 -4.50 -18.42 -6.19
N VAL A 189 -5.29 -18.52 -5.13
CA VAL A 189 -6.40 -17.61 -4.82
C VAL A 189 -6.15 -17.04 -3.44
N VAL A 190 -6.17 -15.73 -3.30
CA VAL A 190 -5.91 -15.00 -2.04
C VAL A 190 -7.19 -14.36 -1.53
N GLU A 191 -7.34 -14.23 -0.21
CA GLU A 191 -8.41 -13.42 0.38
C GLU A 191 -8.35 -11.99 -0.17
N ASP A 192 -9.51 -11.35 -0.32
CA ASP A 192 -9.57 -9.94 -0.74
C ASP A 192 -8.77 -9.08 0.26
N PRO A 193 -7.91 -8.16 -0.18
CA PRO A 193 -7.19 -7.26 0.71
C PRO A 193 -8.16 -6.53 1.67
N PRO A 194 -7.84 -6.42 2.97
CA PRO A 194 -8.66 -5.66 3.90
C PRO A 194 -8.80 -4.20 3.43
N LYS A 195 -9.95 -3.57 3.68
CA LYS A 195 -10.19 -2.17 3.28
C LYS A 195 -9.20 -1.18 3.92
N ASN A 196 -8.68 -1.53 5.09
CA ASN A 196 -7.62 -0.81 5.80
C ASN A 196 -6.22 -1.32 5.41
N SER A 197 -5.97 -1.53 4.12
CA SER A 197 -4.63 -1.78 3.61
C SER A 197 -4.27 -0.78 2.54
N SER A 198 -3.04 -0.27 2.62
CA SER A 198 -2.44 0.56 1.59
C SER A 198 -2.18 -0.22 0.30
N LEU A 199 -2.02 -1.55 0.36
CA LEU A 199 -1.91 -2.41 -0.82
C LEU A 199 -3.28 -3.01 -1.16
N GLN A 200 -3.90 -2.51 -2.22
CA GLN A 200 -5.10 -3.11 -2.80
C GLN A 200 -4.74 -3.74 -4.15
N PHE A 201 -5.44 -4.80 -4.54
CA PHE A 201 -5.27 -5.48 -5.83
C PHE A 201 -6.43 -6.45 -6.08
N ASP A 202 -6.75 -6.70 -7.35
CA ASP A 202 -7.61 -7.80 -7.80
C ASP A 202 -6.77 -8.99 -8.29
N VAL A 203 -5.58 -8.69 -8.83
CA VAL A 203 -4.67 -9.66 -9.45
C VAL A 203 -3.20 -9.30 -9.19
N LEU A 204 -2.41 -10.32 -8.89
CA LEU A 204 -0.96 -10.25 -8.73
C LEU A 204 -0.28 -11.00 -9.87
N PHE A 205 0.52 -10.29 -10.65
CA PHE A 205 1.44 -10.86 -11.62
C PHE A 205 2.85 -10.93 -11.03
N THR A 206 3.70 -11.78 -11.59
CA THR A 206 5.11 -11.79 -11.18
C THR A 206 5.85 -10.57 -11.74
N PHE A 207 6.76 -10.01 -10.96
CA PHE A 207 7.61 -8.91 -11.39
C PHE A 207 8.46 -9.30 -12.61
N LYS A 208 8.96 -10.56 -12.61
CA LYS A 208 9.68 -11.16 -13.73
C LYS A 208 8.88 -11.14 -15.03
N PHE A 209 7.55 -11.25 -14.97
CA PHE A 209 6.69 -11.15 -16.15
C PHE A 209 6.73 -9.76 -16.78
N MET A 210 6.71 -8.70 -15.96
CA MET A 210 6.86 -7.32 -16.42
C MET A 210 8.26 -7.06 -16.99
N GLU A 211 9.31 -7.60 -16.36
CA GLU A 211 10.70 -7.46 -16.81
C GLU A 211 10.94 -8.06 -18.22
N LEU A 212 10.03 -8.90 -18.75
CA LEU A 212 10.09 -9.36 -20.14
C LEU A 212 9.91 -8.23 -21.16
N SER A 213 9.14 -7.20 -20.81
CA SER A 213 8.83 -6.07 -21.69
C SER A 213 9.47 -4.76 -21.24
N MET A 214 9.71 -4.59 -19.94
CA MET A 214 10.33 -3.38 -19.39
C MET A 214 11.46 -3.77 -18.43
N LYS A 215 12.68 -3.84 -18.96
CA LYS A 215 13.88 -3.98 -18.15
C LYS A 215 14.55 -2.62 -18.00
N ASP A 216 14.87 -2.26 -16.77
CA ASP A 216 15.45 -0.97 -16.44
C ASP A 216 16.68 -1.14 -15.54
N THR A 217 17.78 -0.51 -15.93
CA THR A 217 19.04 -0.52 -15.17
C THR A 217 19.41 0.87 -14.66
N ASN A 218 18.51 1.85 -14.80
CA ASN A 218 18.74 3.23 -14.42
C ASN A 218 18.49 3.42 -12.91
N TRP A 219 19.53 3.88 -12.22
CA TRP A 219 19.53 4.18 -10.79
C TRP A 219 18.83 5.50 -10.44
N LEU A 220 18.59 6.35 -11.44
CA LEU A 220 17.93 7.65 -11.28
C LEU A 220 16.39 7.56 -11.40
N ASN A 221 15.87 6.37 -11.73
CA ASN A 221 14.44 6.12 -11.79
C ASN A 221 13.86 5.75 -10.42
N ALA A 222 12.60 6.16 -10.19
CA ALA A 222 11.91 5.99 -8.92
C ALA A 222 10.38 5.75 -9.10
N TYR A 223 10.00 4.67 -9.80
CA TYR A 223 8.60 4.33 -10.10
C TYR A 223 8.09 3.05 -9.44
N LEU A 224 8.94 2.31 -8.73
CA LEU A 224 8.61 1.09 -8.00
C LEU A 224 8.51 1.31 -6.50
N GLY A 225 7.55 0.64 -5.86
CA GLY A 225 7.55 0.50 -4.41
C GLY A 225 8.48 -0.64 -4.03
N THR A 226 9.62 -0.33 -3.44
CA THR A 226 10.49 -1.38 -2.88
C THR A 226 10.30 -1.43 -1.38
N PHE A 227 9.90 -2.58 -0.89
CA PHE A 227 9.74 -2.87 0.52
C PHE A 227 10.85 -3.79 0.99
N VAL A 228 11.33 -3.56 2.21
CA VAL A 228 12.38 -4.34 2.85
C VAL A 228 11.93 -4.79 4.23
N VAL A 229 12.27 -6.02 4.58
CA VAL A 229 12.22 -6.49 5.96
C VAL A 229 13.64 -6.40 6.50
N LEU A 230 13.84 -5.60 7.54
CA LEU A 230 15.14 -5.49 8.21
C LEU A 230 15.27 -6.54 9.32
N HIS A 231 16.51 -6.81 9.73
CA HIS A 231 16.77 -7.53 10.98
C HIS A 231 16.26 -6.72 12.19
N PRO A 232 15.73 -7.37 13.24
CA PRO A 232 15.18 -6.66 14.42
C PRO A 232 16.15 -5.71 15.13
N ASP A 233 17.45 -6.00 15.04
CA ASP A 233 18.50 -5.22 15.70
C ASP A 233 19.16 -4.21 14.74
N ALA A 234 18.58 -3.98 13.56
CA ALA A 234 19.12 -3.06 12.57
C ALA A 234 19.00 -1.61 13.04
N ASP A 235 20.12 -0.87 13.03
CA ASP A 235 20.12 0.58 13.19
C ASP A 235 19.67 1.22 11.87
N ILE A 236 18.51 1.87 11.90
CA ILE A 236 17.88 2.49 10.74
C ILE A 236 18.81 3.53 10.09
N HIS A 237 19.48 4.36 10.88
CA HIS A 237 20.35 5.40 10.34
C HIS A 237 21.58 4.80 9.65
N LEU A 238 22.14 3.72 10.21
CA LEU A 238 23.23 2.98 9.55
C LEU A 238 22.77 2.30 8.26
N VAL A 239 21.55 1.77 8.21
CA VAL A 239 20.97 1.17 7.00
C VAL A 239 20.84 2.22 5.89
N GLU A 240 20.30 3.40 6.20
CA GLU A 240 20.19 4.50 5.23
C GLU A 240 21.57 4.93 4.72
N GLN A 241 22.56 5.08 5.61
CA GLN A 241 23.93 5.39 5.19
C GLN A 241 24.51 4.31 4.24
N LYS A 242 24.22 3.04 4.50
CA LYS A 242 24.68 1.93 3.63
C LYS A 242 23.95 1.92 2.29
N PHE A 243 22.64 2.17 2.24
CA PHE A 243 21.92 2.35 0.96
C PHE A 243 22.53 3.45 0.12
N ASN A 244 22.84 4.60 0.73
CA ASN A 244 23.48 5.71 0.03
C ASN A 244 24.90 5.39 -0.47
N LYS A 245 25.67 4.58 0.27
CA LYS A 245 26.98 4.08 -0.19
C LYS A 245 26.84 3.13 -1.38
N VAL A 246 25.88 2.20 -1.34
CA VAL A 246 25.60 1.27 -2.44
C VAL A 246 25.19 2.05 -3.69
N PHE A 247 24.28 3.02 -3.55
CA PHE A 247 23.88 3.91 -4.64
C PHE A 247 25.07 4.67 -5.23
N ALA A 248 25.87 5.35 -4.39
CA ALA A 248 27.00 6.14 -4.87
C ALA A 248 28.04 5.29 -5.63
N PHE A 249 28.19 4.02 -5.25
CA PHE A 249 29.07 3.08 -5.96
C PHE A 249 28.51 2.70 -7.34
N HIS A 250 27.24 2.28 -7.42
CA HIS A 250 26.66 1.75 -8.66
C HIS A 250 26.14 2.82 -9.63
N ALA A 251 25.70 3.97 -9.13
CA ALA A 251 25.15 5.05 -9.95
C ALA A 251 26.23 6.02 -10.46
N LYS A 252 27.50 5.84 -10.08
CA LYS A 252 28.61 6.77 -10.36
C LYS A 252 28.70 7.19 -11.84
N GLU A 253 28.63 6.23 -12.76
CA GLU A 253 28.71 6.50 -14.19
C GLU A 253 27.49 7.25 -14.71
N GLN A 254 26.29 6.85 -14.25
CA GLN A 254 25.03 7.48 -14.64
C GLN A 254 24.91 8.92 -14.12
N LEU A 255 25.40 9.18 -12.90
CA LEU A 255 25.47 10.53 -12.33
C LEU A 255 26.45 11.41 -13.13
N ALA A 256 27.62 10.88 -13.51
CA ALA A 256 28.59 11.61 -14.34
C ALA A 256 28.03 11.92 -15.74
N GLU A 257 27.31 10.98 -16.34
CA GLU A 257 26.63 11.17 -17.62
C GLU A 257 25.50 12.21 -17.52
N ASN A 258 24.67 12.15 -16.48
CA ASN A 258 23.61 13.12 -16.25
C ASN A 258 24.19 14.54 -16.08
N PHE A 259 25.27 14.67 -15.30
CA PHE A 259 25.95 15.95 -15.13
C PHE A 259 26.48 16.50 -16.46
N LYS A 260 27.06 15.65 -17.31
CA LYS A 260 27.54 16.05 -18.64
C LYS A 260 26.40 16.52 -19.55
N ASN A 261 25.25 15.84 -19.52
CA ASN A 261 24.14 16.11 -20.43
C ASN A 261 23.27 17.31 -20.00
N TYR A 262 23.10 17.52 -18.69
CA TYR A 262 22.17 18.52 -18.14
C TYR A 262 22.83 19.60 -17.29
N GLY A 263 24.14 19.48 -17.01
CA GLY A 263 24.90 20.47 -16.26
C GLY A 263 24.64 20.48 -14.75
N TYR A 264 23.93 19.47 -14.20
CA TYR A 264 23.69 19.34 -12.77
C TYR A 264 23.69 17.88 -12.30
N ASP A 265 24.03 17.71 -11.03
CA ASP A 265 24.06 16.42 -10.33
C ASP A 265 22.76 16.26 -9.53
N PRO A 266 21.85 15.34 -9.91
CA PRO A 266 20.65 15.07 -9.16
C PRO A 266 21.09 14.42 -7.85
N ARG A 267 21.11 15.22 -6.78
CA ARG A 267 21.44 14.69 -5.46
C ARG A 267 20.29 13.81 -5.00
N MET A 268 20.51 12.50 -5.05
CA MET A 268 19.55 11.49 -4.60
C MET A 268 20.04 10.85 -3.31
N ASN A 269 19.18 10.81 -2.30
CA ASN A 269 19.42 10.06 -1.08
C ASN A 269 18.31 9.04 -0.86
N TYR A 270 18.68 7.87 -0.36
CA TYR A 270 17.76 6.82 0.02
C TYR A 270 17.53 6.84 1.53
N GLY A 271 16.26 6.75 1.89
CA GLY A 271 15.78 6.60 3.26
C GLY A 271 14.83 5.43 3.37
N ILE A 272 14.20 5.28 4.53
CA ILE A 272 13.13 4.31 4.73
C ILE A 272 11.94 4.88 5.50
N GLN A 273 10.76 4.31 5.27
CA GLN A 273 9.52 4.66 5.94
C GLN A 273 8.83 3.39 6.46
N PRO A 274 8.43 3.31 7.74
CA PRO A 274 7.67 2.18 8.26
C PRO A 274 6.37 1.95 7.48
N MET A 275 6.00 0.69 7.24
CA MET A 275 4.76 0.35 6.52
C MET A 275 3.52 1.02 7.14
N THR A 276 3.42 1.03 8.47
CA THR A 276 2.28 1.60 9.20
C THR A 276 2.16 3.12 9.10
N ASP A 277 3.21 3.81 8.65
CA ASP A 277 3.24 5.27 8.55
C ASP A 277 2.83 5.76 7.15
N ILE A 278 2.79 4.86 6.16
CA ILE A 278 2.51 5.19 4.77
C ILE A 278 1.12 5.82 4.63
N HIS A 279 0.11 5.25 5.31
CA HIS A 279 -1.27 5.76 5.28
C HIS A 279 -1.38 7.22 5.71
N PHE A 280 -0.65 7.65 6.74
CA PHE A 280 -0.76 9.01 7.28
C PHE A 280 0.27 9.99 6.75
N ASN A 281 1.35 9.48 6.16
CA ASN A 281 2.43 10.28 5.57
C ASN A 281 2.71 9.77 4.15
N PRO A 282 1.74 9.89 3.22
CA PRO A 282 1.93 9.42 1.87
C PRO A 282 3.02 10.27 1.20
N LEU A 283 4.00 9.61 0.57
CA LEU A 283 5.13 10.25 -0.10
C LEU A 283 4.86 10.23 -1.60
N MET A 284 3.80 10.96 -1.96
CA MET A 284 3.30 11.08 -3.33
C MET A 284 4.21 11.97 -4.17
N ARG A 285 4.36 11.59 -5.43
CA ARG A 285 4.96 12.46 -6.44
C ARG A 285 3.95 13.54 -6.81
N THR A 286 4.37 14.80 -6.83
CA THR A 286 3.50 15.93 -7.15
C THR A 286 3.05 15.90 -8.63
N THR A 287 3.78 15.18 -9.48
CA THR A 287 3.49 14.95 -10.90
C THR A 287 3.79 13.50 -11.31
N GLY A 288 2.79 12.80 -11.85
CA GLY A 288 2.92 11.42 -12.37
C GLY A 288 2.38 10.33 -11.44
N ASN A 289 2.43 9.09 -11.94
CA ASN A 289 1.84 7.88 -11.36
C ASN A 289 2.08 7.79 -9.85
N ALA A 290 0.99 8.02 -9.13
CA ALA A 290 0.97 8.08 -7.68
C ALA A 290 1.22 6.67 -7.15
N GLU A 291 2.32 6.54 -6.41
CA GLU A 291 2.69 5.42 -5.56
C GLU A 291 2.58 4.02 -6.20
N ALA A 292 3.64 3.57 -6.89
CA ALA A 292 4.44 2.40 -6.49
C ALA A 292 3.73 1.18 -5.81
N GLY A 293 2.47 0.89 -6.15
CA GLY A 293 1.60 -0.11 -5.55
C GLY A 293 0.70 0.33 -4.40
N ILE A 294 0.81 1.58 -3.89
CA ILE A 294 0.07 2.03 -2.69
C ILE A 294 -1.11 2.91 -3.09
N ILE A 295 -2.25 2.69 -2.43
CA ILE A 295 -3.42 3.57 -2.52
C ILE A 295 -3.97 3.90 -1.13
N ASN A 296 -4.95 4.80 -1.10
CA ASN A 296 -5.69 5.22 0.09
C ASN A 296 -4.90 6.05 1.13
N GLY A 297 -3.84 6.76 0.71
CA GLY A 297 -3.18 7.73 1.58
C GLY A 297 -4.15 8.77 2.16
N SER A 298 -3.92 9.12 3.43
CA SER A 298 -4.73 10.01 4.26
C SER A 298 -3.82 10.99 5.01
N SER A 299 -4.44 11.88 5.78
CA SER A 299 -3.74 12.79 6.68
C SER A 299 -4.30 12.65 8.10
N PRO A 300 -3.44 12.62 9.14
CA PRO A 300 -3.91 12.54 10.51
C PRO A 300 -4.79 13.74 10.90
N VAL A 301 -4.65 14.86 10.18
CA VAL A 301 -5.45 16.08 10.36
C VAL A 301 -6.95 15.79 10.22
N TYR A 302 -7.36 14.96 9.26
CA TYR A 302 -8.78 14.64 9.06
C TYR A 302 -9.40 13.91 10.25
N SER A 303 -8.64 12.98 10.84
CA SER A 303 -9.07 12.29 12.06
C SER A 303 -9.22 13.26 13.24
N TYR A 304 -8.30 14.21 13.39
CA TYR A 304 -8.38 15.22 14.45
C TYR A 304 -9.56 16.19 14.23
N MET A 305 -9.79 16.63 12.99
CA MET A 305 -10.94 17.46 12.66
C MET A 305 -12.26 16.75 12.97
N PHE A 306 -12.39 15.47 12.60
CA PHE A 306 -13.61 14.71 12.83
C PHE A 306 -13.88 14.49 14.33
N MET A 307 -12.85 14.19 15.12
CA MET A 307 -12.96 14.11 16.59
C MET A 307 -13.33 15.46 17.21
N GLY A 308 -12.75 16.57 16.73
CA GLY A 308 -13.07 17.92 17.22
C GLY A 308 -14.53 18.30 16.97
N ILE A 309 -15.04 18.03 15.76
CA ILE A 309 -16.45 18.27 15.41
C ILE A 309 -17.38 17.41 16.25
N ALA A 310 -17.06 16.12 16.44
CA ALA A 310 -17.88 15.22 17.24
C ALA A 310 -17.93 15.64 18.72
N LEU A 311 -16.80 16.08 19.27
CA LEU A 311 -16.74 16.62 20.64
C LEU A 311 -17.55 17.90 20.78
N PHE A 312 -17.49 18.81 19.79
CA PHE A 312 -18.27 20.04 19.79
C PHE A 312 -19.79 19.77 19.76
N ILE A 313 -20.23 18.84 18.92
CA ILE A 313 -21.65 18.41 18.86
C ILE A 313 -22.09 17.83 20.21
N LEU A 314 -21.25 17.00 20.83
CA LEU A 314 -21.56 16.42 22.14
C LEU A 314 -21.67 17.50 23.24
N LEU A 315 -20.79 18.49 23.23
CA LEU A 315 -20.82 19.61 24.18
C LEU A 315 -22.03 20.54 23.98
N MET A 316 -22.47 20.75 22.73
CA MET A 316 -23.71 21.50 22.46
C MET A 316 -24.98 20.74 22.87
N ALA A 317 -24.91 19.41 22.91
CA ALA A 317 -26.02 18.54 23.26
C ALA A 317 -26.15 18.24 24.76
N ALA A 318 -25.11 18.55 25.54
CA ALA A 318 -25.04 18.36 26.99
C ALA A 318 -25.52 19.61 27.73
#